data_AF-A0A0R1U955-F1
#
_entry.id   AF-A0A0R1U955-F1
#
_cell.length_a   1.000
_cell.length_b   1.000
_cell.length_c   1.000
_cell.angle_alpha   90.00
_cell.angle_beta   90.00
_cell.angle_gamma   90.00
#
_symmetry.space_group_name_H-M   'P 1'
#
loop_
_entity.id
_entity.type
_entity.pdbx_description
1 polymer ?
#
loop_
_entity_poly.entity_id
_entity_poly.type
_entity_poly.pdbx_seq_one_letter_code
_entity_poly.pdbx_strand_id
1 'polypeptide(L)'
;MHEERVNAIQKVLKRIYKEKIYPYLYVLEDATGSGKSYAVIHQIIDQIKKDDKSLSIYVTTRKNNRDEVGSQIKKAFPEDTGQILILKSVSDQIVDFLEKHSKGESDVFLQSKAIKEYFNNNTPIQYLQTKNILLGITKEYFGEKALNQHSDDKEFLSEGLIEKMSYVKGIIGNDFKNSHENYSKMTNEDKIRLLLKELPWYEEMFPDVKINDKSCIVMTDLKLLAGHSTFYGRNKTYLEQLYREQRDTTLFLDESDAIKKNITTALIDKIADKERPEDLFTLFNRIYHSLNYSDLPDRFKRVKGSKEIFESIKKRFDKVNENYHLNLVFELDLELEDNIYA
;
A
#
# COMPACT_ATOMS: atom_id res chain seq x y z
N MET A 1 11.57 -7.14 -35.71
CA MET A 1 10.44 -6.44 -35.04
C MET A 1 10.59 -6.28 -33.53
N HIS A 2 10.60 -7.34 -32.71
CA HIS A 2 10.64 -7.17 -31.24
C HIS A 2 11.97 -6.56 -30.73
N GLU A 3 13.12 -6.99 -31.25
CA GLU A 3 14.43 -6.38 -30.92
C GLU A 3 14.54 -4.93 -31.39
N GLU A 4 13.95 -4.59 -32.53
CA GLU A 4 13.97 -3.22 -33.07
C GLU A 4 13.17 -2.26 -32.19
N ARG A 5 12.02 -2.70 -31.64
CA ARG A 5 11.21 -1.91 -30.70
C ARG A 5 11.94 -1.70 -29.36
N VAL A 6 12.54 -2.76 -28.81
CA VAL A 6 13.37 -2.66 -27.60
C VAL A 6 14.54 -1.69 -27.80
N ASN A 7 15.22 -1.77 -28.94
CA ASN A 7 16.31 -0.86 -29.29
C ASN A 7 15.85 0.60 -29.45
N ALA A 8 14.63 0.84 -29.94
CA ALA A 8 14.06 2.18 -30.05
C ALA A 8 13.79 2.78 -28.66
N ILE A 9 13.19 2.01 -27.74
CA ILE A 9 12.91 2.45 -26.36
C ILE A 9 14.22 2.75 -25.62
N GLN A 10 15.23 1.89 -25.75
CA GLN A 10 16.55 2.11 -25.15
C GLN A 10 17.24 3.38 -25.70
N LYS A 11 17.06 3.72 -26.97
CA LYS A 11 17.59 4.97 -27.55
C LYS A 11 16.91 6.21 -26.96
N VAL A 12 15.59 6.16 -26.76
CA VAL A 12 14.83 7.25 -26.13
C VAL A 12 15.29 7.43 -24.68
N LEU A 13 15.38 6.34 -23.91
CA LEU A 13 15.89 6.37 -22.55
C LEU A 13 17.31 6.96 -22.49
N LYS A 14 18.24 6.48 -23.32
CA LYS A 14 19.61 7.03 -23.37
C LYS A 14 19.66 8.52 -23.72
N ARG A 15 18.71 9.04 -24.49
CA ARG A 15 18.63 10.47 -24.83
C ARG A 15 18.18 11.30 -23.64
N ILE A 16 17.16 10.84 -22.92
CA ILE A 16 16.66 11.46 -21.68
C ILE A 16 17.79 11.70 -20.68
N TYR A 17 18.68 10.72 -20.48
CA TYR A 17 19.78 10.82 -19.52
C TYR A 17 21.00 11.64 -19.96
N LYS A 18 21.09 12.02 -21.23
CA LYS A 18 22.19 12.88 -21.71
C LYS A 18 21.93 14.36 -21.47
N GLU A 19 20.70 14.75 -21.18
CA GLU A 19 20.31 16.16 -21.00
C GLU A 19 20.47 16.60 -19.53
N LYS A 20 20.95 17.82 -19.30
CA LYS A 20 21.23 18.38 -17.96
C LYS A 20 19.92 18.72 -17.21
N ILE A 21 19.52 17.82 -16.31
CA ILE A 21 18.70 17.94 -15.09
C ILE A 21 17.64 19.06 -15.01
N TYR A 22 16.38 18.68 -15.23
CA TYR A 22 15.15 19.20 -14.60
C TYR A 22 14.22 18.00 -14.31
N PRO A 23 13.30 18.06 -13.32
CA PRO A 23 12.35 16.98 -13.08
C PRO A 23 11.35 16.90 -14.24
N TYR A 24 11.52 15.92 -15.13
CA TYR A 24 10.58 15.62 -16.20
C TYR A 24 9.83 14.32 -15.90
N LEU A 25 8.51 14.33 -16.10
CA LEU A 25 7.68 13.13 -16.11
C LEU A 25 7.78 12.49 -17.50
N TYR A 26 8.38 11.30 -17.57
CA TYR A 26 8.45 10.52 -18.80
C TYR A 26 7.40 9.42 -18.80
N VAL A 27 6.52 9.45 -19.80
CA VAL A 27 5.46 8.44 -19.98
C VAL A 27 5.81 7.62 -21.22
N LEU A 28 5.93 6.30 -21.05
CA LEU A 28 6.21 5.35 -22.14
C LEU A 28 4.92 4.61 -22.53
N GLU A 29 4.19 5.18 -23.48
CA GLU A 29 3.01 4.55 -24.08
C GLU A 29 3.42 3.68 -25.28
N ASP A 30 3.18 2.37 -25.18
CA ASP A 30 3.38 1.40 -26.27
C ASP A 30 2.45 0.19 -26.03
N ALA A 31 2.20 -0.62 -27.05
CA ALA A 31 1.31 -1.77 -26.97
C ALA A 31 1.80 -2.83 -25.96
N THR A 32 0.89 -3.62 -25.41
CA THR A 32 1.22 -4.80 -24.60
C THR A 32 2.08 -5.76 -25.42
N GLY A 33 3.14 -6.32 -24.82
CA GLY A 33 4.09 -7.20 -25.52
C GLY A 33 5.17 -6.49 -26.35
N SER A 34 5.33 -5.16 -26.21
CA SER A 34 6.37 -4.36 -26.89
C SER A 34 7.78 -4.51 -26.32
N GLY A 35 7.94 -5.14 -25.15
CA GLY A 35 9.22 -5.24 -24.45
C GLY A 35 9.55 -4.03 -23.55
N LYS A 36 8.57 -3.19 -23.21
CA LYS A 36 8.75 -2.04 -22.30
C LYS A 36 9.41 -2.40 -20.97
N SER A 37 8.89 -3.40 -20.27
CA SER A 37 9.43 -3.83 -18.98
C SER A 37 10.89 -4.27 -19.11
N TYR A 38 11.25 -4.99 -20.17
CA TYR A 38 12.63 -5.39 -20.45
C TYR A 38 13.56 -4.18 -20.65
N ALA A 39 13.14 -3.20 -21.46
CA ALA A 39 13.93 -1.98 -21.69
C ALA A 39 14.10 -1.15 -20.40
N VAL A 40 13.05 -1.03 -19.58
CA VAL A 40 13.09 -0.35 -18.28
C VAL A 40 14.01 -1.07 -17.31
N ILE A 41 13.96 -2.40 -17.23
CA ILE A 41 14.84 -3.21 -16.37
C ILE A 41 16.32 -2.96 -16.73
N HIS A 42 16.68 -3.03 -18.01
CA HIS A 42 18.04 -2.74 -18.46
C HIS A 42 18.48 -1.33 -18.10
N GLN A 43 17.58 -0.35 -18.24
CA GLN A 43 17.88 1.02 -17.88
C GLN A 43 18.12 1.20 -16.38
N ILE A 44 17.29 0.58 -15.53
CA ILE A 44 17.47 0.58 -14.07
C ILE A 44 18.84 0.00 -13.72
N ILE A 45 19.22 -1.13 -14.31
CA ILE A 45 20.52 -1.78 -14.05
C ILE A 45 21.68 -0.87 -14.49
N ASP A 46 21.57 -0.24 -15.65
CA ASP A 46 22.57 0.71 -16.14
C ASP A 46 22.74 1.91 -15.20
N GLN A 47 21.67 2.35 -14.52
CA GLN A 47 21.74 3.43 -13.53
C GLN A 47 22.40 2.98 -12.23
N ILE A 48 21.96 1.84 -11.68
CA ILE A 48 22.54 1.27 -10.46
C ILE A 48 24.06 1.09 -10.61
N LYS A 49 24.53 0.68 -11.80
CA LYS A 49 25.97 0.49 -12.09
C LYS A 49 26.78 1.78 -12.27
N LYS A 50 26.14 2.92 -12.55
CA LYS A 50 26.83 4.17 -12.93
C LYS A 50 26.97 5.16 -11.79
N ASP A 51 26.02 5.20 -10.88
CA ASP A 51 25.97 6.23 -9.83
C ASP A 51 25.30 5.72 -8.55
N ASP A 52 26.09 5.66 -7.48
CA ASP A 52 25.65 5.30 -6.13
C ASP A 52 24.60 6.28 -5.56
N LYS A 53 24.47 7.49 -6.14
CA LYS A 53 23.48 8.49 -5.71
C LYS A 53 22.17 8.45 -6.50
N SER A 54 22.10 7.68 -7.59
CA SER A 54 20.89 7.57 -8.41
C SER A 54 19.84 6.67 -7.75
N LEU A 55 18.57 7.04 -7.87
CA LEU A 55 17.43 6.26 -7.38
C LEU A 55 16.46 5.97 -8.51
N SER A 56 16.21 4.68 -8.77
CA SER A 56 15.15 4.24 -9.67
C SER A 56 13.91 3.81 -8.90
N ILE A 57 12.75 4.36 -9.24
CA ILE A 57 11.45 3.94 -8.71
C ILE A 57 10.61 3.36 -9.84
N TYR A 58 10.28 2.07 -9.76
CA TYR A 58 9.34 1.41 -10.66
C TYR A 58 7.98 1.26 -9.99
N VAL A 59 6.93 1.73 -10.67
CA VAL A 59 5.56 1.70 -10.16
C VAL A 59 4.67 0.97 -11.15
N THR A 60 3.87 0.06 -10.64
CA THR A 60 2.85 -0.69 -11.40
C THR A 60 1.56 -0.76 -10.58
N THR A 61 0.44 -1.13 -11.19
CA THR A 61 -0.83 -1.30 -10.48
C THR A 61 -0.95 -2.69 -9.83
N ARG A 62 -0.23 -3.69 -10.34
CA ARG A 62 -0.40 -5.11 -9.95
C ARG A 62 0.75 -5.64 -9.10
N LYS A 63 0.42 -6.37 -8.01
CA LYS A 63 1.40 -7.05 -7.15
C LYS A 63 2.26 -8.06 -7.92
N ASN A 64 1.65 -8.82 -8.84
CA ASN A 64 2.36 -9.83 -9.63
C ASN A 64 3.43 -9.19 -10.53
N ASN A 65 3.09 -8.09 -11.21
CA ASN A 65 4.03 -7.34 -12.04
C ASN A 65 5.17 -6.76 -11.20
N ARG A 66 4.86 -6.23 -10.00
CA ARG A 66 5.87 -5.73 -9.05
C ARG A 66 6.87 -6.84 -8.70
N ASP A 67 6.37 -8.02 -8.31
CA ASP A 67 7.20 -9.14 -7.89
C ASP A 67 8.01 -9.72 -9.05
N GLU A 68 7.42 -9.80 -10.25
CA GLU A 68 8.09 -10.25 -11.48
C GLU A 68 9.23 -9.31 -11.86
N VAL A 69 8.96 -8.01 -12.04
CA VAL A 69 9.96 -7.01 -12.41
C VAL A 69 11.07 -6.94 -11.37
N GLY A 70 10.72 -6.89 -10.08
CA GLY A 70 11.70 -6.91 -9.00
C GLY A 70 12.59 -8.14 -9.03
N SER A 71 12.03 -9.31 -9.31
CA SER A 71 12.79 -10.56 -9.46
C SER A 71 13.69 -10.56 -10.69
N GLN A 72 13.23 -10.01 -11.81
CA GLN A 72 14.04 -9.88 -13.03
C GLN A 72 15.21 -8.92 -12.84
N ILE A 73 15.02 -7.78 -12.17
CA ILE A 73 16.11 -6.85 -11.83
C ILE A 73 17.13 -7.54 -10.92
N LYS A 74 16.70 -8.24 -9.87
CA LYS A 74 17.60 -9.00 -8.99
C LYS A 74 18.39 -10.10 -9.71
N LYS A 75 17.76 -10.78 -10.67
CA LYS A 75 18.45 -11.79 -11.51
C LYS A 75 19.49 -11.17 -12.43
N ALA A 76 19.19 -10.00 -12.97
CA ALA A 76 20.07 -9.30 -13.91
C ALA A 76 21.15 -8.44 -13.20
N PHE A 77 21.00 -8.20 -11.90
CA PHE A 77 21.98 -7.57 -11.02
C PHE A 77 22.18 -8.38 -9.72
N PRO A 78 22.82 -9.56 -9.80
CA PRO A 78 22.97 -10.47 -8.66
C PRO A 78 24.04 -10.01 -7.65
N GLU A 79 24.97 -9.15 -8.07
CA GLU A 79 26.14 -8.73 -7.28
C GLU A 79 25.76 -7.92 -6.03
N ASP A 80 24.69 -7.13 -6.11
CA ASP A 80 24.20 -6.35 -4.97
C ASP A 80 22.67 -6.25 -4.95
N THR A 81 22.03 -7.40 -4.71
CA THR A 81 20.58 -7.47 -4.54
C THR A 81 20.07 -6.70 -3.31
N GLY A 82 20.97 -6.31 -2.39
CA GLY A 82 20.68 -5.49 -1.22
C GLY A 82 20.24 -4.07 -1.59
N GLN A 83 20.69 -3.55 -2.74
CA GLN A 83 20.29 -2.25 -3.28
C GLN A 83 18.88 -2.24 -3.92
N ILE A 84 18.27 -3.41 -4.13
CA ILE A 84 16.97 -3.54 -4.80
C ILE A 84 15.88 -3.92 -3.78
N LEU A 85 14.97 -2.98 -3.54
CA LEU A 85 13.82 -3.18 -2.66
C LEU A 85 12.55 -3.47 -3.47
N ILE A 86 11.97 -4.66 -3.25
CA ILE A 86 10.61 -4.96 -3.68
C ILE A 86 9.69 -4.57 -2.53
N LEU A 87 8.95 -3.49 -2.70
CA LEU A 87 8.17 -2.88 -1.63
C LEU A 87 6.79 -3.54 -1.52
N LYS A 88 6.62 -4.32 -0.45
CA LYS A 88 5.40 -5.07 -0.14
C LYS A 88 4.57 -4.42 0.98
N SER A 89 3.37 -4.94 1.25
CA SER A 89 2.64 -4.56 2.48
C SER A 89 3.33 -5.15 3.71
N VAL A 90 3.01 -4.60 4.90
CA VAL A 90 3.54 -5.15 6.17
C VAL A 90 3.07 -6.59 6.37
N SER A 91 1.84 -6.91 5.98
CA SER A 91 1.31 -8.29 6.01
C SER A 91 2.11 -9.21 5.09
N ASP A 92 2.28 -8.83 3.81
CA ASP A 92 3.03 -9.62 2.83
C ASP A 92 4.50 -9.83 3.29
N GLN A 93 5.12 -8.80 3.89
CA GLN A 93 6.47 -8.87 4.46
C GLN A 93 6.59 -9.87 5.62
N ILE A 94 5.62 -9.85 6.54
CA ILE A 94 5.57 -10.79 7.66
C ILE A 94 5.34 -12.22 7.13
N VAL A 95 4.42 -12.41 6.19
CA VAL A 95 4.15 -13.72 5.58
C VAL A 95 5.40 -14.26 4.89
N ASP A 96 6.09 -13.46 4.08
CA ASP A 96 7.34 -13.85 3.43
C ASP A 96 8.40 -14.28 4.46
N PHE A 97 8.52 -13.56 5.58
CA PHE A 97 9.42 -13.90 6.67
C PHE A 97 9.06 -15.25 7.31
N LEU A 98 7.78 -15.45 7.64
CA LEU A 98 7.29 -16.70 8.24
C LEU A 98 7.49 -17.89 7.30
N GLU A 99 7.17 -17.74 6.02
CA GLU A 99 7.38 -18.78 5.00
C GLU A 99 8.87 -19.08 4.82
N LYS A 100 9.73 -18.06 4.73
CA LYS A 100 11.18 -18.25 4.57
C LYS A 100 11.79 -19.04 5.74
N HIS A 101 11.42 -18.69 6.97
CA HIS A 101 11.96 -19.32 8.18
C HIS A 101 11.28 -20.65 8.55
N SER A 102 10.24 -21.07 7.81
CA SER A 102 9.55 -22.36 8.03
C SER A 102 9.81 -23.41 6.94
N LYS A 103 10.51 -23.06 5.85
CA LYS A 103 10.81 -23.93 4.69
C LYS A 103 11.50 -25.28 4.99
N GLY A 104 12.04 -25.47 6.19
CA GLY A 104 12.71 -26.72 6.60
C GLY A 104 11.78 -27.78 7.20
N GLU A 105 10.53 -27.42 7.53
CA GLU A 105 9.60 -28.32 8.22
C GLU A 105 8.34 -28.56 7.36
N SER A 106 7.94 -29.82 7.19
CA SER A 106 6.72 -30.16 6.44
C SER A 106 5.45 -30.02 7.27
N ASP A 107 5.57 -30.15 8.59
CA ASP A 107 4.45 -30.09 9.51
C ASP A 107 4.20 -28.64 9.98
N VAL A 108 2.98 -28.14 9.74
CA VAL A 108 2.59 -26.75 10.05
C VAL A 108 2.68 -26.42 11.56
N PHE A 109 2.48 -27.41 12.44
CA PHE A 109 2.64 -27.22 13.87
C PHE A 109 4.12 -27.10 14.25
N LEU A 110 5.00 -27.92 13.66
CA LEU A 110 6.46 -27.78 13.83
C LEU A 110 6.98 -26.45 13.28
N GLN A 111 6.47 -26.01 12.11
CA GLN A 111 6.75 -24.67 11.58
C GLN A 111 6.37 -23.58 12.60
N SER A 112 5.15 -23.63 13.14
CA SER A 112 4.69 -22.65 14.15
C SER A 112 5.56 -22.67 15.40
N LYS A 113 5.96 -23.85 15.88
CA LYS A 113 6.81 -24.01 17.07
C LYS A 113 8.21 -23.43 16.83
N ALA A 114 8.85 -23.77 15.72
CA ALA A 114 10.19 -23.29 15.37
C ALA A 114 10.24 -21.76 15.29
N ILE A 115 9.27 -21.12 14.63
CA ILE A 115 9.20 -19.67 14.54
C ILE A 115 8.95 -19.02 15.91
N LYS A 116 8.10 -19.60 16.76
CA LYS A 116 7.88 -19.09 18.12
C LYS A 116 9.15 -19.17 18.95
N GLU A 117 9.87 -20.28 18.89
CA GLU A 117 11.18 -20.44 19.54
C GLU A 117 12.20 -19.42 19.03
N TYR A 118 12.23 -19.17 17.72
CA TYR A 118 13.07 -18.14 17.11
C TYR A 118 12.78 -16.75 17.72
N PHE A 119 11.52 -16.31 17.76
CA PHE A 119 11.19 -15.02 18.36
C PHE A 119 11.44 -14.99 19.87
N ASN A 120 11.29 -16.13 20.56
CA ASN A 120 11.58 -16.21 21.98
C ASN A 120 13.05 -15.96 22.30
N ASN A 121 13.95 -16.46 21.44
CA ASN A 121 15.40 -16.39 21.63
C ASN A 121 16.02 -15.10 21.06
N ASN A 122 15.40 -14.50 20.04
CA ASN A 122 15.95 -13.37 19.29
C ASN A 122 15.21 -12.04 19.52
N THR A 123 14.23 -11.99 20.43
CA THR A 123 13.54 -10.76 20.83
C THR A 123 13.85 -10.48 22.30
N PRO A 124 14.62 -9.41 22.62
CA PRO A 124 15.00 -9.08 23.98
C PRO A 124 13.80 -8.80 24.90
N ILE A 125 13.99 -8.96 26.22
CA ILE A 125 12.90 -8.86 27.21
C ILE A 125 12.23 -7.49 27.26
N GLN A 126 12.97 -6.43 26.92
CA GLN A 126 12.43 -5.06 26.85
C GLN A 126 11.43 -4.86 25.68
N TYR A 127 11.38 -5.79 24.72
CA TYR A 127 10.43 -5.82 23.60
C TYR A 127 9.26 -6.78 23.86
N LEU A 128 8.66 -6.70 25.06
CA LEU A 128 7.63 -7.65 25.49
C LEU A 128 6.37 -7.58 24.62
N GLN A 129 5.91 -6.40 24.23
CA GLN A 129 4.70 -6.27 23.40
C GLN A 129 4.94 -6.80 21.99
N THR A 130 6.10 -6.48 21.42
CA THR A 130 6.60 -6.99 20.13
C THR A 130 6.63 -8.51 20.14
N LYS A 131 7.24 -9.10 21.17
CA LYS A 131 7.31 -10.56 21.32
C LYS A 131 5.91 -11.17 21.37
N ASN A 132 5.01 -10.62 22.19
CA ASN A 132 3.65 -11.14 22.33
C ASN A 132 2.85 -11.05 21.02
N ILE A 133 2.92 -9.94 20.29
CA ILE A 133 2.19 -9.82 19.01
C ILE A 133 2.75 -10.78 17.96
N LEU A 134 4.07 -10.93 17.84
CA LEU A 134 4.69 -11.84 16.87
C LEU A 134 4.34 -13.30 17.16
N LEU A 135 4.33 -13.72 18.44
CA LEU A 135 3.90 -15.06 18.84
C LEU A 135 2.41 -15.31 18.54
N GLY A 136 1.57 -14.30 18.74
CA GLY A 136 0.14 -14.34 18.41
C GLY A 136 -0.09 -14.47 16.91
N ILE A 137 0.52 -13.60 16.11
CA ILE A 137 0.47 -13.66 14.63
C ILE A 137 0.97 -15.01 14.13
N THR A 138 2.08 -15.51 14.66
CA THR A 138 2.63 -16.82 14.28
C THR A 138 1.63 -17.94 14.58
N LYS A 139 0.95 -17.91 15.73
CA LYS A 139 -0.08 -18.91 16.08
C LYS A 139 -1.26 -18.85 15.10
N GLU A 140 -1.79 -17.66 14.86
CA GLU A 140 -2.98 -17.44 14.01
C GLU A 140 -2.67 -17.81 12.55
N TYR A 141 -1.57 -17.29 11.99
CA TYR A 141 -1.14 -17.55 10.62
C TYR A 141 -1.01 -19.05 10.32
N PHE A 142 -0.27 -19.80 11.16
CA PHE A 142 -0.11 -21.23 10.93
C PHE A 142 -1.40 -22.02 11.24
N GLY A 143 -2.27 -21.51 12.12
CA GLY A 143 -3.62 -22.05 12.32
C GLY A 143 -4.48 -21.94 11.05
N GLU A 144 -4.54 -20.74 10.47
CA GLU A 144 -5.25 -20.48 9.21
C GLU A 144 -4.63 -21.26 8.04
N LYS A 145 -3.30 -21.36 7.97
CA LYS A 145 -2.59 -22.17 6.97
C LYS A 145 -2.92 -23.66 7.08
N ALA A 146 -3.03 -24.18 8.30
CA ALA A 146 -3.42 -25.59 8.53
C ALA A 146 -4.86 -25.88 8.07
N LEU A 147 -5.78 -24.93 8.27
CA LEU A 147 -7.17 -25.06 7.83
C LEU A 147 -7.32 -24.99 6.31
N ASN A 148 -6.41 -24.28 5.64
CA ASN A 148 -6.48 -23.99 4.21
C ASN A 148 -5.42 -24.75 3.38
N GLN A 149 -4.93 -25.90 3.85
CA GLN A 149 -3.90 -26.71 3.15
C GLN A 149 -4.31 -27.17 1.74
N HIS A 150 -5.59 -27.07 1.38
CA HIS A 150 -6.14 -27.43 0.07
C HIS A 150 -6.53 -26.22 -0.80
N SER A 151 -6.25 -25.00 -0.34
CA SER A 151 -6.47 -23.76 -1.08
C SER A 151 -5.17 -23.34 -1.75
N ASP A 152 -5.18 -23.20 -3.08
CA ASP A 152 -4.08 -22.58 -3.84
C ASP A 152 -4.05 -21.05 -3.67
N ASP A 153 -5.06 -20.47 -3.04
CA ASP A 153 -5.19 -19.02 -2.86
C ASP A 153 -4.47 -18.53 -1.60
N LYS A 154 -3.51 -17.63 -1.81
CA LYS A 154 -2.84 -16.85 -0.76
C LYS A 154 -3.80 -15.88 -0.03
N GLU A 155 -5.05 -15.78 -0.45
CA GLU A 155 -6.11 -14.98 0.18
C GLU A 155 -6.81 -15.70 1.34
N PHE A 156 -6.21 -16.75 1.89
CA PHE A 156 -6.77 -17.45 3.05
C PHE A 156 -6.70 -16.65 4.36
N LEU A 157 -5.96 -15.53 4.39
CA LEU A 157 -5.72 -14.77 5.61
C LEU A 157 -6.94 -13.95 6.00
N SER A 158 -7.37 -14.08 7.26
CA SER A 158 -8.47 -13.26 7.78
C SER A 158 -8.12 -11.77 7.81
N GLU A 159 -9.12 -10.91 7.59
CA GLU A 159 -8.93 -9.45 7.67
C GLU A 159 -8.38 -9.03 9.04
N GLY A 160 -8.84 -9.67 10.13
CA GLY A 160 -8.34 -9.41 11.47
C GLY A 160 -6.85 -9.72 11.64
N LEU A 161 -6.35 -10.79 11.01
CA LEU A 161 -4.93 -11.11 11.01
C LEU A 161 -4.12 -10.11 10.18
N ILE A 162 -4.63 -9.70 9.01
CA ILE A 162 -4.01 -8.66 8.16
C ILE A 162 -3.91 -7.33 8.91
N GLU A 163 -4.99 -6.94 9.60
CA GLU A 163 -5.03 -5.71 10.39
C GLU A 163 -4.01 -5.77 11.54
N LYS A 164 -3.98 -6.89 12.27
CA LYS A 164 -3.01 -7.13 13.35
C LYS A 164 -1.56 -7.05 12.87
N MET A 165 -1.25 -7.65 11.71
CA MET A 165 0.05 -7.55 11.06
C MET A 165 0.43 -6.09 10.74
N SER A 166 -0.53 -5.27 10.30
CA SER A 166 -0.29 -3.87 9.94
C SER A 166 0.23 -3.00 11.10
N TYR A 167 -0.10 -3.36 12.34
CA TYR A 167 0.29 -2.60 13.54
C TYR A 167 1.67 -2.98 14.09
N VAL A 168 2.28 -4.07 13.62
CA VAL A 168 3.53 -4.63 14.20
C VAL A 168 4.65 -3.58 14.26
N LYS A 169 4.89 -2.82 13.19
CA LYS A 169 5.92 -1.76 13.18
C LYS A 169 5.68 -0.69 14.25
N GLY A 170 4.42 -0.35 14.51
CA GLY A 170 4.05 0.63 15.54
C GLY A 170 4.30 0.11 16.95
N ILE A 171 4.02 -1.18 17.19
CA ILE A 171 4.29 -1.83 18.48
C ILE A 171 5.79 -1.91 18.75
N ILE A 172 6.58 -2.31 17.74
CA ILE A 172 8.05 -2.29 17.82
C ILE A 172 8.55 -0.88 18.14
N GLY A 173 7.97 0.13 17.50
CA GLY A 173 8.25 1.53 17.78
C GLY A 173 7.99 1.96 19.22
N ASN A 174 6.87 1.52 19.79
CA ASN A 174 6.50 1.82 21.16
C ASN A 174 7.45 1.14 22.16
N ASP A 175 7.75 -0.15 21.98
CA ASP A 175 8.71 -0.86 22.82
C ASP A 175 10.11 -0.21 22.74
N PHE A 176 10.57 0.10 21.52
CA PHE A 176 11.84 0.80 21.30
C PHE A 176 11.86 2.15 22.04
N LYS A 177 10.81 2.96 21.89
CA LYS A 177 10.70 4.27 22.55
C LYS A 177 10.70 4.14 24.07
N ASN A 178 9.97 3.18 24.62
CA ASN A 178 9.86 2.98 26.07
C ASN A 178 11.14 2.42 26.69
N SER A 179 11.95 1.69 25.91
CA SER A 179 13.21 1.10 26.36
C SER A 179 14.38 2.09 26.35
N HIS A 180 14.22 3.28 25.74
CA HIS A 180 15.30 4.23 25.53
C HIS A 180 14.97 5.63 26.05
N GLU A 181 15.50 6.00 27.21
CA GLU A 181 15.26 7.31 27.86
C GLU A 181 15.65 8.51 26.97
N ASN A 182 16.67 8.34 26.11
CA ASN A 182 17.14 9.38 25.20
C ASN A 182 16.47 9.34 23.81
N TYR A 183 15.39 8.59 23.62
CA TYR A 183 14.72 8.41 22.32
C TYR A 183 14.43 9.74 21.60
N SER A 184 13.99 10.77 22.33
CA SER A 184 13.67 12.09 21.77
C SER A 184 14.89 12.86 21.25
N LYS A 185 16.09 12.53 21.73
CA LYS A 185 17.36 13.18 21.33
C LYS A 185 18.08 12.44 20.20
N MET A 186 17.67 11.20 19.90
CA MET A 186 18.29 10.38 18.85
C MET A 186 17.85 10.83 17.45
N THR A 187 18.78 10.84 16.51
CA THR A 187 18.48 10.96 15.08
C THR A 187 17.75 9.71 14.58
N ASN A 188 17.11 9.78 13.42
CA ASN A 188 16.47 8.58 12.84
C ASN A 188 17.51 7.51 12.47
N GLU A 189 18.69 7.92 11.99
CA GLU A 189 19.80 7.00 11.69
C GLU A 189 20.29 6.28 12.95
N ASP A 190 20.44 7.01 14.07
CA ASP A 190 20.80 6.41 15.35
C ASP A 190 19.75 5.41 15.84
N LYS A 191 18.47 5.76 15.68
CA LYS A 191 17.36 4.86 16.02
C LYS A 191 17.39 3.59 15.18
N ILE A 192 17.58 3.70 13.86
CA ILE A 192 17.66 2.54 12.95
C ILE A 192 18.85 1.67 13.34
N ARG A 193 20.04 2.27 13.51
CA ARG A 193 21.26 1.54 13.87
C ARG A 193 21.11 0.79 15.18
N LEU A 194 20.52 1.41 16.20
CA LEU A 194 20.30 0.78 17.49
C LEU A 194 19.23 -0.32 17.41
N LEU A 195 18.12 -0.07 16.72
CA LEU A 195 17.07 -1.06 16.50
C LEU A 195 17.64 -2.32 15.84
N LEU A 196 18.41 -2.18 14.77
CA LEU A 196 18.99 -3.33 14.06
C LEU A 196 20.04 -4.08 14.87
N LYS A 197 20.70 -3.40 15.83
CA LYS A 197 21.59 -4.05 16.78
C LYS A 197 20.81 -4.90 17.79
N GLU A 198 19.64 -4.43 18.24
CA GLU A 198 18.83 -5.11 19.27
C GLU A 198 17.88 -6.16 18.69
N LEU A 199 17.38 -5.93 17.47
CA LEU A 199 16.50 -6.82 16.71
C LEU A 199 17.11 -7.11 15.33
N PRO A 200 18.14 -7.98 15.22
CA PRO A 200 18.81 -8.25 13.95
C PRO A 200 17.88 -8.78 12.85
N TRP A 201 16.78 -9.44 13.23
CA TRP A 201 15.77 -9.94 12.31
C TRP A 201 14.87 -8.86 11.70
N TYR A 202 14.89 -7.63 12.24
CA TYR A 202 13.99 -6.56 11.80
C TYR A 202 14.24 -6.17 10.34
N GLU A 203 15.50 -6.07 9.90
CA GLU A 203 15.83 -5.74 8.50
C GLU A 203 15.40 -6.85 7.53
N GLU A 204 15.48 -8.11 7.96
CA GLU A 204 15.05 -9.23 7.13
C GLU A 204 13.53 -9.23 6.92
N MET A 205 12.77 -8.96 7.99
CA MET A 205 11.32 -8.87 7.93
C MET A 205 10.85 -7.58 7.24
N PHE A 206 11.50 -6.46 7.54
CA PHE A 206 11.14 -5.11 7.10
C PHE A 206 12.31 -4.43 6.39
N PRO A 207 12.62 -4.84 5.15
CA PRO A 207 13.78 -4.34 4.41
C PRO A 207 13.67 -2.85 4.01
N ASP A 208 12.46 -2.30 4.09
CA ASP A 208 12.15 -0.88 3.92
C ASP A 208 12.67 0.01 5.08
N VAL A 209 13.21 -0.57 6.16
CA VAL A 209 13.89 0.20 7.23
C VAL A 209 15.12 0.96 6.74
N LYS A 210 15.79 0.44 5.71
CA LYS A 210 16.93 1.08 5.02
C LYS A 210 16.53 1.53 3.62
N ILE A 211 15.32 2.04 3.45
CA ILE A 211 14.83 2.44 2.12
C ILE A 211 15.71 3.51 1.46
N ASN A 212 16.30 4.38 2.28
CA ASN A 212 17.20 5.45 1.84
C ASN A 212 18.51 4.91 1.24
N ASP A 213 18.95 3.72 1.66
CA ASP A 213 20.17 3.07 1.15
C ASP A 213 19.92 2.32 -0.17
N LYS A 214 18.69 2.34 -0.71
CA LYS A 214 18.32 1.57 -1.90
C LYS A 214 18.56 2.38 -3.17
N SER A 215 19.07 1.73 -4.21
CA SER A 215 19.26 2.34 -5.53
C SER A 215 18.08 2.03 -6.46
N CYS A 216 17.28 1.01 -6.13
CA CYS A 216 16.05 0.68 -6.85
C CYS A 216 14.93 0.29 -5.89
N ILE A 217 13.74 0.84 -6.12
CA ILE A 217 12.52 0.50 -5.40
C ILE A 217 11.43 0.13 -6.42
N VAL A 218 10.88 -1.08 -6.28
CA VAL A 218 9.79 -1.59 -7.11
C VAL A 218 8.54 -1.70 -6.25
N MET A 219 7.48 -0.97 -6.58
CA MET A 219 6.29 -0.84 -5.74
C MET A 219 4.99 -0.84 -6.53
N THR A 220 3.86 -0.99 -5.82
CA THR A 220 2.55 -0.69 -6.39
C THR A 220 2.21 0.79 -6.24
N ASP A 221 1.39 1.32 -7.13
CA ASP A 221 0.91 2.71 -7.13
C ASP A 221 0.26 3.16 -5.81
N LEU A 222 -0.52 2.31 -5.15
CA LEU A 222 -1.12 2.60 -3.83
C LEU A 222 -0.05 2.96 -2.78
N LYS A 223 1.17 2.42 -2.91
CA LYS A 223 2.28 2.72 -2.00
C LYS A 223 2.89 4.11 -2.20
N LEU A 224 2.68 4.75 -3.36
CA LEU A 224 3.13 6.13 -3.58
C LEU A 224 2.40 7.12 -2.67
N LEU A 225 1.10 6.89 -2.43
CA LEU A 225 0.23 7.84 -1.76
C LEU A 225 -0.11 7.46 -0.32
N ALA A 226 -0.04 6.17 0.00
CA ALA A 226 -0.30 5.69 1.35
C ALA A 226 0.76 6.20 2.33
N GLY A 227 0.32 6.65 3.50
CA GLY A 227 1.23 6.95 4.61
C GLY A 227 1.95 5.67 5.04
N HIS A 228 3.27 5.73 5.19
CA HIS A 228 4.03 4.61 5.69
C HIS A 228 4.22 4.71 7.21
N SER A 229 3.80 3.68 7.94
CA SER A 229 4.13 3.48 9.35
C SER A 229 5.56 2.99 9.49
N THR A 230 6.47 3.89 9.89
CA THR A 230 7.82 3.51 10.35
C THR A 230 7.79 3.20 11.85
N PHE A 231 8.80 2.49 12.37
CA PHE A 231 8.86 2.23 13.82
C PHE A 231 9.10 3.52 14.63
N TYR A 232 9.73 4.56 14.08
CA TYR A 232 10.00 5.80 14.82
C TYR A 232 8.94 6.90 14.64
N GLY A 233 7.79 6.59 14.02
CA GLY A 233 6.66 7.50 13.92
C GLY A 233 5.86 7.40 12.61
N ARG A 234 4.69 8.06 12.60
CA ARG A 234 3.73 8.07 11.48
C ARG A 234 3.85 9.31 10.58
N ASN A 235 3.40 9.10 9.34
CA ASN A 235 2.89 10.09 8.36
C ASN A 235 3.90 10.76 7.44
N LYS A 236 4.82 9.97 6.86
CA LYS A 236 5.37 10.36 5.56
C LYS A 236 5.03 9.30 4.51
N THR A 237 4.66 9.74 3.32
CA THR A 237 4.64 8.86 2.15
C THR A 237 6.07 8.45 1.82
N TYR A 238 6.24 7.36 1.06
CA TYR A 238 7.58 6.96 0.61
C TYR A 238 8.26 8.05 -0.22
N LEU A 239 7.50 8.78 -1.03
CA LEU A 239 8.00 9.93 -1.78
C LEU A 239 8.53 11.03 -0.85
N GLU A 240 7.81 11.36 0.23
CA GLU A 240 8.26 12.37 1.20
C GLU A 240 9.52 11.95 1.98
N GLN A 241 9.77 10.65 2.12
CA GLN A 241 11.00 10.12 2.70
C GLN A 241 12.17 10.26 1.72
N LEU A 242 11.98 9.82 0.48
CA LEU A 242 13.01 9.79 -0.57
C LEU A 242 13.39 11.19 -1.08
N TYR A 243 12.43 12.12 -1.15
CA TYR A 243 12.68 13.48 -1.67
C TYR A 243 13.62 14.30 -0.78
N ARG A 244 13.77 13.95 0.51
CA ARG A 244 14.65 14.67 1.44
C ARG A 244 16.13 14.50 1.12
N GLU A 245 16.51 13.50 0.34
CA GLU A 245 17.91 13.11 0.15
C GLU A 245 18.58 13.74 -1.07
N GLN A 246 17.87 14.60 -1.82
CA GLN A 246 18.38 15.25 -3.05
C GLN A 246 19.03 14.26 -4.04
N ARG A 247 18.51 13.04 -4.12
CA ARG A 247 18.98 12.01 -5.04
C ARG A 247 18.46 12.26 -6.45
N ASP A 248 19.27 11.95 -7.46
CA ASP A 248 18.82 11.95 -8.84
C ASP A 248 17.82 10.78 -9.02
N THR A 249 16.53 11.13 -9.01
CA THR A 249 15.44 10.15 -8.92
C THR A 249 14.75 10.01 -10.27
N THR A 250 14.78 8.81 -10.84
CA THR A 250 13.98 8.46 -12.01
C THR A 250 12.74 7.67 -11.59
N LEU A 251 11.57 8.12 -12.04
CA LEU A 251 10.30 7.43 -11.85
C LEU A 251 9.85 6.76 -13.16
N PHE A 252 9.61 5.46 -13.11
CA PHE A 252 9.02 4.66 -14.18
C PHE A 252 7.58 4.28 -13.80
N LEU A 253 6.61 4.69 -14.61
CA LEU A 253 5.20 4.37 -14.43
C LEU A 253 4.76 3.34 -15.48
N ASP A 254 4.45 2.14 -15.04
CA ASP A 254 3.89 1.06 -15.84
C ASP A 254 2.36 1.07 -15.72
N GLU A 255 1.65 1.16 -16.84
CA GLU A 255 0.20 1.43 -16.90
C GLU A 255 -0.16 2.84 -16.37
N SER A 256 0.49 3.87 -16.90
CA SER A 256 0.35 5.26 -16.44
C SER A 256 -1.09 5.76 -16.31
N ASP A 257 -2.02 5.32 -17.18
CA ASP A 257 -3.41 5.78 -17.12
C ASP A 257 -4.19 5.20 -15.95
N ALA A 258 -3.97 3.92 -15.64
CA ALA A 258 -4.52 3.29 -14.46
C ALA A 258 -3.91 3.89 -13.18
N ILE A 259 -2.60 4.13 -13.18
CA ILE A 259 -1.91 4.81 -12.07
C ILE A 259 -2.48 6.23 -11.86
N LYS A 260 -2.66 7.02 -12.93
CA LYS A 260 -3.26 8.37 -12.83
C LYS A 260 -4.66 8.29 -12.22
N LYS A 261 -5.50 7.35 -12.67
CA LYS A 261 -6.85 7.13 -12.13
C LYS A 261 -6.79 6.80 -10.64
N ASN A 262 -6.00 5.81 -10.24
CA ASN A 262 -5.87 5.38 -8.85
C ASN A 262 -5.33 6.51 -7.95
N ILE A 263 -4.34 7.27 -8.44
CA ILE A 263 -3.81 8.43 -7.73
C ILE A 263 -4.87 9.51 -7.55
N THR A 264 -5.65 9.78 -8.60
CA THR A 264 -6.71 10.79 -8.58
C THR A 264 -7.81 10.40 -7.59
N THR A 265 -8.26 9.14 -7.62
CA THR A 265 -9.24 8.59 -6.66
C THR A 265 -8.72 8.71 -5.23
N ALA A 266 -7.50 8.24 -4.95
CA ALA A 266 -6.94 8.30 -3.60
C ALA A 266 -6.72 9.74 -3.09
N LEU A 267 -6.45 10.71 -3.98
CA LEU A 267 -6.39 12.13 -3.63
C LEU A 267 -7.77 12.69 -3.34
N ILE A 268 -8.78 12.35 -4.14
CA ILE A 268 -10.18 12.71 -3.89
C ILE A 268 -10.62 12.14 -2.54
N ASP A 269 -10.37 10.86 -2.27
CA ASP A 269 -10.70 10.20 -1.01
C ASP A 269 -9.98 10.87 0.16
N LYS A 270 -8.69 11.21 0.05
CA LYS A 270 -7.96 11.93 1.11
C LYS A 270 -8.51 13.33 1.39
N ILE A 271 -9.01 14.02 0.36
CA ILE A 271 -9.66 15.32 0.50
C ILE A 271 -11.04 15.12 1.16
N ALA A 272 -11.78 14.11 0.73
CA ALA A 272 -13.09 13.72 1.26
C ALA A 272 -13.05 13.05 2.65
N ASP A 273 -11.90 12.55 3.10
CA ASP A 273 -11.72 12.00 4.46
C ASP A 273 -11.36 13.10 5.47
N LYS A 274 -10.76 14.21 5.01
CA LYS A 274 -10.36 15.34 5.88
C LYS A 274 -11.50 16.30 6.17
N GLU A 275 -12.45 16.40 5.28
CA GLU A 275 -13.77 16.93 5.54
C GLU A 275 -14.68 15.80 5.14
N ARG A 276 -15.34 15.07 6.06
CA ARG A 276 -16.48 14.25 5.66
C ARG A 276 -17.34 15.16 4.77
N PRO A 277 -17.44 14.98 3.44
CA PRO A 277 -18.61 15.51 2.83
C PRO A 277 -19.69 14.66 3.48
N GLU A 278 -20.60 15.30 4.20
CA GLU A 278 -21.95 14.79 4.04
C GLU A 278 -22.16 14.89 2.53
N ASP A 279 -21.93 13.78 1.81
CA ASP A 279 -22.14 13.80 0.38
C ASP A 279 -23.61 14.23 0.20
N LEU A 280 -23.88 14.95 -0.88
CA LEU A 280 -25.20 15.56 -1.07
C LEU A 280 -26.32 14.51 -0.93
N PHE A 281 -26.06 13.26 -1.28
CA PHE A 281 -26.99 12.13 -1.15
C PHE A 281 -27.17 11.69 0.30
N THR A 282 -26.10 11.57 1.09
CA THR A 282 -26.13 11.22 2.52
C THR A 282 -26.78 12.34 3.35
N LEU A 283 -26.46 13.62 3.07
CA LEU A 283 -27.14 14.77 3.66
C LEU A 283 -28.63 14.76 3.31
N PHE A 284 -28.95 14.53 2.03
CA PHE A 284 -30.32 14.50 1.53
C PHE A 284 -31.12 13.35 2.15
N ASN A 285 -30.57 12.13 2.22
CA ASN A 285 -31.23 10.97 2.83
C ASN A 285 -31.48 11.17 4.32
N ARG A 286 -30.53 11.78 5.04
CA ARG A 286 -30.73 12.10 6.46
C ARG A 286 -31.81 13.16 6.67
N ILE A 287 -31.81 14.23 5.86
CA ILE A 287 -32.88 15.24 5.89
C ILE A 287 -34.22 14.59 5.55
N TYR A 288 -34.29 13.83 4.46
CA TYR A 288 -35.49 13.14 3.98
C TYR A 288 -36.09 12.19 5.04
N HIS A 289 -35.28 11.32 5.66
CA HIS A 289 -35.74 10.41 6.69
C HIS A 289 -36.11 11.13 8.00
N SER A 290 -35.53 12.30 8.26
CA SER A 290 -35.92 13.15 9.41
C SER A 290 -37.19 13.98 9.17
N LEU A 291 -37.67 14.09 7.92
CA LEU A 291 -38.89 14.81 7.53
C LEU A 291 -40.17 13.98 7.75
N ASN A 292 -40.31 13.37 8.93
CA ASN A 292 -41.57 12.76 9.35
C ASN A 292 -42.28 13.67 10.35
N TYR A 293 -43.51 14.09 9.99
CA TYR A 293 -44.29 14.98 10.83
C TYR A 293 -44.59 14.39 12.22
N SER A 294 -44.74 13.06 12.31
CA SER A 294 -44.92 12.32 13.56
C SER A 294 -43.76 12.51 14.54
N ASP A 295 -42.55 12.74 14.04
CA ASP A 295 -41.31 12.72 14.81
C ASP A 295 -40.84 14.14 15.19
N LEU A 296 -41.58 15.17 14.75
CA LEU A 296 -41.31 16.56 15.12
C LEU A 296 -41.59 16.82 16.62
N PRO A 297 -40.72 17.59 17.31
CA PRO A 297 -41.00 18.06 18.67
C PRO A 297 -42.32 18.85 18.74
N ASP A 298 -43.09 18.65 19.81
CA ASP A 298 -44.45 19.22 19.96
C ASP A 298 -44.54 20.74 19.84
N ARG A 299 -43.43 21.45 20.09
CA ARG A 299 -43.35 22.92 19.91
C ARG A 299 -43.55 23.34 18.44
N PHE A 300 -43.15 22.50 17.49
CA PHE A 300 -43.29 22.78 16.05
C PHE A 300 -44.65 22.33 15.50
N LYS A 301 -45.20 21.22 16.01
CA LYS A 301 -46.55 20.73 15.68
C LYS A 301 -47.67 21.70 16.09
N ARG A 302 -47.42 22.55 17.11
CA ARG A 302 -48.35 23.56 17.60
C ARG A 302 -48.43 24.81 16.72
N VAL A 303 -47.53 24.99 15.76
CA VAL A 303 -47.56 26.12 14.83
C VAL A 303 -48.62 25.85 13.76
N LYS A 304 -49.60 26.76 13.63
CA LYS A 304 -50.70 26.64 12.67
C LYS A 304 -50.14 26.64 11.23
N GLY A 305 -50.51 25.63 10.43
CA GLY A 305 -50.02 25.44 9.06
C GLY A 305 -48.67 24.72 8.93
N SER A 306 -48.03 24.33 10.04
CA SER A 306 -46.78 23.58 10.02
C SER A 306 -46.90 22.24 9.28
N LYS A 307 -48.01 21.52 9.47
CA LYS A 307 -48.26 20.25 8.77
C LYS A 307 -48.23 20.41 7.25
N GLU A 308 -48.98 21.38 6.71
CA GLU A 308 -49.02 21.63 5.27
C GLU A 308 -47.65 22.06 4.70
N ILE A 309 -46.89 22.87 5.46
CA ILE A 309 -45.54 23.29 5.07
C ILE A 309 -44.58 22.09 5.02
N PHE A 310 -44.59 21.22 6.04
CA PHE A 310 -43.73 20.04 6.08
C PHE A 310 -44.11 19.02 5.01
N GLU A 311 -45.40 18.80 4.75
CA GLU A 311 -45.86 17.93 3.65
C GLU A 311 -45.46 18.47 2.28
N SER A 312 -45.49 19.79 2.08
CA SER A 312 -45.04 20.45 0.84
C SER A 312 -43.52 20.28 0.63
N ILE A 313 -42.74 20.45 1.70
CA ILE A 313 -41.28 20.22 1.65
C ILE A 313 -40.99 18.74 1.36
N LYS A 314 -41.66 17.81 2.05
CA LYS A 314 -41.51 16.37 1.82
C LYS A 314 -41.79 15.99 0.37
N LYS A 315 -42.90 16.46 -0.21
CA LYS A 315 -43.23 16.23 -1.63
C LYS A 315 -42.17 16.74 -2.61
N ARG A 316 -41.50 17.87 -2.29
CA ARG A 316 -40.39 18.38 -3.12
C ARG A 316 -39.16 17.47 -3.02
N PHE A 317 -38.87 16.96 -1.83
CA PHE A 317 -37.81 15.96 -1.64
C PHE A 317 -38.16 14.62 -2.30
N ASP A 318 -39.39 14.12 -2.19
CA ASP A 318 -39.85 12.91 -2.89
C ASP A 318 -39.59 13.01 -4.40
N LYS A 319 -39.96 14.15 -5.00
CA LYS A 319 -39.77 14.38 -6.44
C LYS A 319 -38.30 14.44 -6.85
N VAL A 320 -37.42 14.98 -6.01
CA VAL A 320 -35.97 14.97 -6.25
C VAL A 320 -35.40 13.56 -6.10
N ASN A 321 -35.86 12.81 -5.10
CA ASN A 321 -35.47 11.42 -4.89
C ASN A 321 -35.87 10.52 -6.07
N GLU A 322 -37.10 10.68 -6.59
CA GLU A 322 -37.61 9.94 -7.75
C GLU A 322 -36.86 10.30 -9.04
N ASN A 323 -36.61 11.60 -9.29
CA ASN A 323 -35.95 12.05 -10.52
C ASN A 323 -34.49 11.62 -10.64
N TYR A 324 -33.79 11.43 -9.51
CA TYR A 324 -32.37 11.13 -9.50
C TYR A 324 -32.04 9.76 -8.88
N HIS A 325 -33.06 8.99 -8.49
CA HIS A 325 -32.91 7.64 -7.91
C HIS A 325 -32.03 7.59 -6.65
N LEU A 326 -32.17 8.58 -5.75
CA LEU A 326 -31.24 8.79 -4.63
C LEU A 326 -31.30 7.73 -3.52
N ASN A 327 -32.32 6.87 -3.54
CA ASN A 327 -32.47 5.71 -2.65
C ASN A 327 -31.89 4.40 -3.23
N LEU A 328 -31.43 4.40 -4.49
CA LEU A 328 -30.76 3.24 -5.06
C LEU A 328 -29.29 3.30 -4.67
N VAL A 329 -28.90 2.49 -3.69
CA VAL A 329 -27.51 2.07 -3.54
C VAL A 329 -27.16 1.38 -4.86
N PHE A 330 -26.16 1.87 -5.58
CA PHE A 330 -25.67 1.32 -6.85
C PHE A 330 -25.78 -0.22 -6.87
N GLU A 331 -26.73 -0.76 -7.63
CA GLU A 331 -26.74 -2.16 -8.04
C GLU A 331 -26.34 -2.13 -9.52
N LEU A 332 -25.12 -2.58 -9.80
CA LEU A 332 -24.65 -2.79 -11.16
C LEU A 332 -25.40 -4.02 -11.70
N ASP A 333 -26.42 -3.80 -12.52
CA ASP A 333 -26.95 -4.86 -13.37
C ASP A 333 -25.82 -5.29 -14.32
N LEU A 334 -25.26 -6.48 -14.08
CA LEU A 334 -24.27 -7.15 -14.91
C LEU A 334 -24.89 -7.77 -16.17
N GLU A 335 -25.95 -7.17 -16.73
CA GLU A 335 -26.57 -7.61 -17.99
C GLU A 335 -26.32 -6.61 -19.12
N LEU A 336 -25.05 -6.34 -19.42
CA LEU A 336 -24.64 -5.64 -20.65
C LEU A 336 -23.42 -6.30 -21.31
N GLU A 337 -23.34 -7.63 -21.32
CA GLU A 337 -22.36 -8.36 -22.14
C GLU A 337 -22.93 -9.11 -23.36
N ASP A 338 -24.25 -9.24 -23.54
CA ASP A 338 -24.79 -10.11 -24.60
C ASP A 338 -25.38 -9.43 -25.86
N ASN A 339 -25.05 -8.17 -26.17
CA ASN A 339 -25.56 -7.53 -27.40
C ASN A 339 -24.52 -6.76 -28.24
N ILE A 340 -23.27 -7.21 -28.29
CA ILE A 340 -22.28 -6.71 -29.27
C ILE A 340 -21.93 -7.77 -30.36
N TYR A 341 -22.53 -8.95 -30.33
CA TYR A 341 -22.44 -9.91 -31.43
C TYR A 341 -23.82 -10.49 -31.80
N ALA A 342 -24.60 -9.71 -32.55
CA ALA A 342 -25.68 -10.20 -33.39
C ALA A 342 -25.69 -9.45 -34.73
#